data_AF-A0A7C5P8R3-F1
#
_entry.id   AF-A0A7C5P8R3-F1
#
_cell.length_a   1.000
_cell.length_b   1.000
_cell.length_c   1.000
_cell.angle_alpha   90.00
_cell.angle_beta   90.00
_cell.angle_gamma   90.00
#
_symmetry.space_group_name_H-M   'P 1'
#
loop_
_entity.id
_entity.type
_entity.pdbx_description
1 polymer ?
#
loop_
_entity_poly.entity_id
_entity_poly.type
_entity_poly.pdbx_seq_one_letter_code
_entity_poly.pdbx_strand_id
1 'polypeptide(L)'
;LIKSLQNYAQTITEPEMTKKLEEDMDLIAEGEISEKSVVEESRTMLESVFKDLTENKEKITETLREGLREDKILGTCPECKSDLIIRRSKRGGRFVGCTGYPDCTFSLPLPKTGQIIITDKKCEKHNLHHIKIINKTKNKRPWDLGCPQCNFEEWQKKEQEKTQTT
;
A
#
# COMPACT_ATOMS: atom_id res chain seq x y z
N LEU A 1 -1.18 -1.96 9.23
CA LEU A 1 0.19 -2.51 9.39
C LEU A 1 0.69 -2.45 10.84
N ILE A 2 0.78 -1.27 11.48
CA ILE A 2 1.28 -1.13 12.86
C ILE A 2 0.50 -2.00 13.87
N LYS A 3 -0.84 -2.01 13.80
CA LYS A 3 -1.71 -2.85 14.63
C LYS A 3 -1.43 -4.35 14.51
N SER A 4 -1.00 -4.82 13.34
CA SER A 4 -0.70 -6.24 13.10
C SER A 4 0.62 -6.65 13.77
N LEU A 5 1.62 -5.77 13.75
CA LEU A 5 2.91 -6.05 14.40
C LEU A 5 2.80 -5.97 15.92
N GLN A 6 2.03 -5.02 16.46
CA GLN A 6 1.77 -4.93 17.91
C GLN A 6 1.06 -6.17 18.46
N ASN A 7 0.12 -6.76 17.70
CA ASN A 7 -0.65 -7.91 18.17
C ASN A 7 0.11 -9.25 18.12
N TYR A 8 1.09 -9.39 17.22
CA TYR A 8 1.73 -10.68 16.95
C TYR A 8 3.25 -10.68 17.14
N ALA A 9 3.86 -9.52 17.41
CA ALA A 9 5.29 -9.37 17.62
C ALA A 9 5.57 -8.28 18.67
N GLN A 10 4.83 -8.32 19.78
CA GLN A 10 4.86 -7.27 20.80
C GLN A 10 6.29 -7.07 21.35
N THR A 11 7.01 -8.15 21.66
CA THR A 11 8.37 -8.11 22.23
C THR A 11 9.39 -7.30 21.41
N ILE A 12 9.34 -7.33 20.07
CA ILE A 12 10.26 -6.54 19.22
C ILE A 12 9.76 -5.13 18.92
N THR A 13 8.50 -4.82 19.23
CA THR A 13 7.91 -3.49 18.98
C THR A 13 7.85 -2.63 20.24
N GLU A 14 8.09 -3.22 21.41
CA GLU A 14 8.17 -2.51 22.68
C GLU A 14 9.58 -1.93 22.91
N PRO A 15 9.69 -0.72 23.51
CA PRO A 15 10.98 -0.09 23.82
C PRO A 15 11.88 -0.93 24.75
N GLU A 16 11.29 -1.86 25.52
CA GLU A 16 11.98 -2.73 26.47
C GLU A 16 13.11 -3.55 25.84
N MET A 17 12.90 -4.09 24.63
CA MET A 17 13.93 -4.89 23.95
C MET A 17 15.08 -4.03 23.45
N THR A 18 14.81 -2.82 22.95
CA THR A 18 15.85 -1.87 22.53
C THR A 18 16.70 -1.45 23.72
N LYS A 19 16.04 -1.14 24.86
CA LYS A 19 16.72 -0.77 26.10
C LYS A 19 17.65 -1.89 26.60
N LYS A 20 17.16 -3.13 26.62
CA LYS A 20 17.97 -4.27 27.08
C LYS A 20 19.21 -4.51 26.21
N LEU A 21 19.07 -4.38 24.88
CA LEU A 21 20.20 -4.51 23.96
C LEU A 21 21.25 -3.41 24.15
N GLU A 22 20.83 -2.18 24.45
CA GLU A 22 21.74 -1.06 24.76
C GLU A 22 22.49 -1.32 26.09
N GLU A 23 21.78 -1.77 27.13
CA GLU A 23 22.37 -2.15 28.43
C GLU A 23 23.39 -3.29 28.27
N ASP A 24 23.06 -4.33 27.50
CA ASP A 24 23.98 -5.44 27.24
C ASP A 24 25.23 -4.97 26.45
N MET A 25 25.08 -4.00 25.55
CA MET A 25 26.22 -3.43 24.80
C MET A 25 27.15 -2.60 25.70
N ASP A 26 26.60 -1.85 26.65
CA ASP A 26 27.39 -1.08 27.63
C ASP A 26 28.16 -2.01 28.57
N LEU A 27 27.54 -3.08 29.05
CA LEU A 27 28.18 -4.09 29.90
C LEU A 27 29.31 -4.86 29.17
N ILE A 28 29.21 -5.05 27.85
CA ILE A 28 30.33 -5.58 27.04
C ILE A 28 31.48 -4.57 27.03
N ALA A 29 31.19 -3.28 26.86
CA ALA A 29 32.21 -2.23 26.81
C ALA A 29 32.95 -2.07 28.16
N GLU A 30 32.25 -2.30 29.27
CA GLU A 30 32.81 -2.29 30.63
C GLU A 30 33.54 -3.60 30.99
N GLY A 31 33.39 -4.65 30.17
CA GLY A 31 34.04 -5.95 30.36
C GLY A 31 33.37 -6.85 31.39
N GLU A 32 32.15 -6.52 31.82
CA GLU A 32 31.40 -7.29 32.82
C GLU A 32 30.76 -8.54 32.23
N ILE A 33 30.40 -8.51 30.94
CA ILE A 33 29.81 -9.64 30.23
C ILE A 33 30.54 -9.94 28.92
N SER A 34 30.55 -11.21 28.55
CA SER A 34 31.16 -11.63 27.29
C SER A 34 30.21 -11.40 26.11
N GLU A 35 30.75 -10.89 25.00
CA GLU A 35 30.04 -10.73 23.72
C GLU A 35 29.28 -12.01 23.33
N LYS A 36 29.92 -13.18 23.52
CA LYS A 36 29.34 -14.48 23.19
C LYS A 36 28.07 -14.78 23.99
N SER A 37 28.01 -14.36 25.26
CA SER A 37 26.82 -14.53 26.11
C SER A 37 25.65 -13.69 25.61
N VAL A 38 25.92 -12.42 25.29
CA VAL A 38 24.90 -11.48 24.80
C VAL A 38 24.33 -11.92 23.45
N VAL A 39 25.18 -12.43 22.56
CA VAL A 39 24.75 -12.96 21.27
C VAL A 39 23.83 -14.16 21.43
N GLU A 40 24.15 -15.11 22.31
CA GLU A 40 23.30 -16.28 22.56
C GLU A 40 21.96 -15.91 23.21
N GLU A 41 21.96 -14.97 24.16
CA GLU A 41 20.73 -14.46 24.77
C GLU A 41 19.84 -13.74 23.75
N SER A 42 20.43 -12.87 22.93
CA SER A 42 19.73 -12.16 21.85
C SER A 42 19.13 -13.13 20.83
N ARG A 43 19.87 -14.19 20.48
CA ARG A 43 19.36 -15.26 19.58
C ARG A 43 18.18 -15.99 20.18
N THR A 44 18.27 -16.36 21.46
CA THR A 44 17.17 -17.04 22.17
C THR A 44 15.91 -16.17 22.20
N MET A 45 16.07 -14.87 22.45
CA MET A 45 14.96 -13.91 22.44
C MET A 45 14.33 -13.81 21.03
N LEU A 46 15.16 -13.66 20.00
CA LEU A 46 14.68 -13.61 18.61
C LEU A 46 13.98 -14.92 18.19
N GLU A 47 14.49 -16.07 18.59
CA GLU A 47 13.86 -17.37 18.30
C GLU A 47 12.45 -17.47 18.86
N SER A 48 12.22 -16.98 20.09
CA SER A 48 10.89 -16.94 20.68
C SER A 48 9.92 -16.06 19.87
N VAL A 49 10.38 -14.90 19.41
CA VAL A 49 9.57 -13.98 18.59
C VAL A 49 9.26 -14.57 17.22
N PHE A 50 10.27 -15.18 16.58
CA PHE A 50 10.08 -15.83 15.28
C PHE A 50 9.12 -17.01 15.36
N LYS A 51 9.12 -17.75 16.48
CA LYS A 51 8.16 -18.82 16.74
C LYS A 51 6.73 -18.27 16.82
N ASP A 52 6.50 -17.23 17.60
CA ASP A 52 5.17 -16.61 17.74
C ASP A 52 4.65 -16.05 16.40
N LEU A 53 5.55 -15.45 15.61
CA LEU A 53 5.26 -14.97 14.26
C LEU A 53 4.94 -16.10 13.28
N THR A 54 5.63 -17.23 13.37
CA THR A 54 5.38 -18.38 12.50
C THR A 54 4.11 -19.13 12.87
N GLU A 55 3.78 -19.24 14.15
CA GLU A 55 2.52 -19.82 14.63
C GLU A 55 1.30 -18.97 14.23
N ASN A 56 1.43 -17.65 14.24
CA ASN A 56 0.36 -16.73 13.85
C ASN A 56 0.39 -16.29 12.37
N LYS A 57 1.23 -16.93 11.55
CA LYS A 57 1.46 -16.55 10.15
C LYS A 57 0.17 -16.45 9.33
N GLU A 58 -0.79 -17.36 9.54
CA GLU A 58 -2.05 -17.36 8.81
C GLU A 58 -2.91 -16.15 9.15
N LYS A 59 -3.08 -15.83 10.44
CA LYS A 59 -3.83 -14.66 10.92
C LYS A 59 -3.18 -13.35 10.49
N ILE A 60 -1.86 -13.28 10.53
CA ILE A 60 -1.09 -12.14 10.01
C ILE A 60 -1.36 -11.98 8.51
N THR A 61 -1.29 -13.08 7.75
CA THR A 61 -1.54 -13.06 6.30
C THR A 61 -2.95 -12.59 5.98
N GLU A 62 -3.96 -13.00 6.75
CA GLU A 62 -5.33 -12.55 6.59
C GLU A 62 -5.49 -11.05 6.88
N THR A 63 -4.99 -10.58 8.02
CA THR A 63 -5.03 -9.16 8.40
C THR A 63 -4.28 -8.27 7.39
N LEU A 64 -3.12 -8.75 6.89
CA LEU A 64 -2.37 -8.06 5.84
C LEU A 64 -3.13 -8.05 4.51
N ARG A 65 -3.81 -9.15 4.15
CA ARG A 65 -4.63 -9.22 2.94
C ARG A 65 -5.81 -8.26 2.98
N GLU A 66 -6.46 -8.11 4.14
CA GLU A 66 -7.55 -7.16 4.34
C GLU A 66 -7.07 -5.71 4.21
N GLY A 67 -5.97 -5.34 4.89
CA GLY A 67 -5.37 -4.01 4.73
C GLY A 67 -4.97 -3.72 3.27
N LEU A 68 -4.37 -4.70 2.58
CA LEU A 68 -4.02 -4.59 1.16
C LEU A 68 -5.22 -4.55 0.21
N ARG A 69 -6.43 -4.91 0.64
CA ARG A 69 -7.66 -4.74 -0.14
C ARG A 69 -8.16 -3.31 -0.05
N GLU A 70 -8.17 -2.72 1.14
CA GLU A 70 -8.53 -1.31 1.34
C GLU A 70 -7.63 -0.39 0.51
N ASP A 71 -6.31 -0.64 0.49
CA ASP A 71 -5.33 0.12 -0.30
C ASP A 71 -5.54 0.03 -1.83
N LYS A 72 -6.41 -0.88 -2.30
CA LYS A 72 -6.75 -1.03 -3.73
C LYS A 72 -8.07 -0.36 -4.10
N ILE A 73 -8.85 0.08 -3.12
CA ILE A 73 -10.15 0.71 -3.35
C ILE A 73 -9.92 2.18 -3.65
N LEU A 74 -10.22 2.57 -4.88
CA LEU A 74 -10.14 3.95 -5.32
C LEU A 74 -11.30 4.79 -4.77
N GLY A 75 -12.46 4.19 -4.52
CA GLY A 75 -13.65 4.87 -4.01
C GLY A 75 -14.92 4.17 -4.46
N THR A 76 -16.06 4.84 -4.33
CA THR A 76 -17.38 4.29 -4.66
C THR A 76 -17.77 4.60 -6.10
N CYS A 77 -18.33 3.62 -6.80
CA CYS A 77 -18.84 3.77 -8.15
C CYS A 77 -20.07 4.71 -8.17
N PRO A 78 -20.12 5.71 -9.07
CA PRO A 78 -21.27 6.62 -9.15
C PRO A 78 -22.54 5.94 -9.70
N GLU A 79 -22.41 4.82 -10.44
CA GLU A 79 -23.55 4.14 -11.07
C GLU A 79 -24.24 3.13 -10.13
N CYS A 80 -23.46 2.26 -9.46
CA CYS A 80 -24.01 1.17 -8.64
C CYS A 80 -23.57 1.20 -7.17
N LYS A 81 -22.77 2.20 -6.76
CA LYS A 81 -22.23 2.36 -5.39
C LYS A 81 -21.25 1.28 -4.92
N SER A 82 -20.99 0.25 -5.71
CA SER A 82 -19.94 -0.74 -5.45
C SER A 82 -18.53 -0.13 -5.55
N ASP A 83 -17.53 -0.81 -5.01
CA ASP A 83 -16.14 -0.32 -5.03
C ASP A 83 -15.55 -0.18 -6.43
N LEU A 84 -14.68 0.80 -6.60
CA LEU A 84 -13.86 1.00 -7.79
C LEU A 84 -12.43 0.53 -7.51
N ILE A 85 -11.91 -0.32 -8.39
CA ILE A 85 -10.56 -0.87 -8.27
C ILE A 85 -9.79 -0.69 -9.58
N ILE A 86 -8.45 -0.69 -9.50
CA ILE A 86 -7.60 -0.65 -10.69
C ILE A 86 -7.49 -2.06 -11.27
N ARG A 87 -8.02 -2.24 -12.48
CA ARG A 87 -7.96 -3.49 -13.25
C ARG A 87 -6.93 -3.39 -14.39
N ARG A 88 -6.45 -4.56 -14.83
CA ARG A 88 -5.60 -4.69 -16.02
C ARG A 88 -6.39 -5.38 -17.12
N SER A 89 -6.34 -4.80 -18.32
CA SER A 89 -6.91 -5.39 -19.53
C SER A 89 -5.96 -6.44 -20.12
N LYS A 90 -6.51 -7.45 -20.81
CA LYS A 90 -5.75 -8.46 -21.56
C LYS A 90 -4.79 -7.85 -22.60
N ARG A 91 -5.13 -6.67 -23.12
CA ARG A 91 -4.30 -5.92 -24.10
C ARG A 91 -3.20 -5.06 -23.44
N GLY A 92 -2.88 -5.30 -22.16
CA GLY A 92 -1.85 -4.56 -21.42
C GLY A 92 -2.26 -3.16 -20.94
N GLY A 93 -3.50 -2.73 -21.21
CA GLY A 93 -4.05 -1.49 -20.66
C GLY A 93 -4.40 -1.59 -19.18
N ARG A 94 -4.53 -0.46 -18.50
CA ARG A 94 -5.03 -0.39 -17.12
C ARG A 94 -6.19 0.58 -17.07
N PHE A 95 -7.15 0.33 -16.19
CA PHE A 95 -8.33 1.15 -16.05
C PHE A 95 -8.89 1.02 -14.63
N VAL A 96 -9.60 2.04 -14.17
CA VAL A 96 -10.47 1.92 -13.00
C VAL A 96 -11.72 1.18 -13.45
N GLY A 97 -12.10 0.10 -12.77
CA GLY A 97 -13.31 -0.66 -13.09
C GLY A 97 -14.11 -0.96 -11.83
N CYS A 98 -15.44 -0.96 -11.98
CA CYS A 98 -16.36 -1.33 -10.92
C CYS A 98 -16.20 -2.81 -10.51
N THR A 99 -16.27 -3.09 -9.21
CA THR A 99 -16.32 -4.47 -8.68
C THR A 99 -17.63 -5.18 -9.03
N GLY A 100 -18.73 -4.44 -9.24
CA GLY A 100 -20.04 -4.96 -9.61
C GLY A 100 -20.21 -5.43 -11.08
N TYR A 101 -19.11 -5.61 -11.83
CA TYR A 101 -19.19 -6.24 -13.15
C TYR A 101 -19.64 -7.71 -13.02
N PRO A 102 -20.57 -8.23 -13.86
CA PRO A 102 -21.04 -7.68 -15.14
C PRO A 102 -22.21 -6.67 -15.06
N ASP A 103 -22.85 -6.52 -13.91
CA ASP A 103 -24.06 -5.69 -13.76
C ASP A 103 -23.78 -4.18 -13.87
N CYS A 104 -22.56 -3.75 -13.55
CA CYS A 104 -22.07 -2.40 -13.79
C CYS A 104 -20.80 -2.41 -14.65
N THR A 105 -20.83 -1.67 -15.75
CA THR A 105 -19.74 -1.59 -16.75
C THR A 105 -18.93 -0.29 -16.65
N PHE A 106 -19.18 0.53 -15.62
CA PHE A 106 -18.44 1.76 -15.35
C PHE A 106 -16.93 1.51 -15.37
N SER A 107 -16.23 2.28 -16.20
CA SER A 107 -14.78 2.21 -16.30
C SER A 107 -14.15 3.56 -16.67
N LEU A 108 -12.97 3.82 -16.12
CA LEU A 108 -12.17 5.01 -16.43
C LEU A 108 -10.80 4.61 -16.96
N PRO A 109 -10.38 5.15 -18.11
CA PRO A 109 -9.08 4.81 -18.68
C PRO A 109 -7.95 5.36 -17.80
N LEU A 110 -6.91 4.55 -17.59
CA LEU A 110 -5.68 4.98 -16.94
C LEU A 110 -4.49 4.86 -17.90
N PRO A 111 -3.43 5.65 -17.70
CA PRO A 111 -2.18 5.51 -18.45
C PRO A 111 -1.61 4.09 -18.37
N LYS A 112 -1.13 3.58 -19.50
CA LYS A 112 -0.60 2.21 -19.62
C LYS A 112 0.76 2.05 -18.94
N THR A 113 1.51 3.15 -18.83
CA THR A 113 2.89 3.19 -18.36
C THR A 113 2.98 3.73 -16.93
N GLY A 114 4.02 3.30 -16.23
CA GLY A 114 4.27 3.69 -14.84
C GLY A 114 3.65 2.76 -13.79
N GLN A 115 4.08 2.94 -12.56
CA GLN A 115 3.49 2.35 -11.36
C GLN A 115 2.47 3.34 -10.80
N ILE A 116 1.27 2.82 -10.53
CA ILE A 116 0.17 3.61 -9.98
C ILE A 116 0.23 3.47 -8.47
N ILE A 117 0.16 4.61 -7.78
CA ILE A 117 0.03 4.70 -6.33
C ILE A 117 -1.27 5.45 -6.05
N ILE A 118 -2.16 4.83 -5.28
CA ILE A 118 -3.35 5.48 -4.74
C ILE A 118 -2.89 6.28 -3.53
N THR A 119 -3.36 7.53 -3.43
CA THR A 119 -3.01 8.43 -2.34
C THR A 119 -4.20 8.63 -1.41
N ASP A 120 -3.94 8.99 -0.16
CA ASP A 120 -4.99 9.22 0.85
C ASP A 120 -5.89 10.43 0.53
N LYS A 121 -5.48 11.28 -0.42
CA LYS A 121 -6.23 12.47 -0.81
C LYS A 121 -7.46 12.07 -1.62
N LYS A 122 -8.65 12.38 -1.10
CA LYS A 122 -9.93 12.21 -1.80
C LYS A 122 -10.33 13.47 -2.56
N CYS A 123 -10.99 13.28 -3.69
CA CYS A 123 -11.61 14.34 -4.46
C CYS A 123 -12.99 14.69 -3.91
N GLU A 124 -13.25 15.96 -3.64
CA GLU A 124 -14.54 16.43 -3.08
C GLU A 124 -15.72 16.24 -4.04
N LYS A 125 -15.47 16.28 -5.37
CA LYS A 125 -16.54 16.19 -6.38
C LYS A 125 -17.04 14.78 -6.61
N HIS A 126 -16.12 13.81 -6.61
CA HIS A 126 -16.41 12.43 -7.02
C HIS A 126 -16.14 11.40 -5.92
N ASN A 127 -15.63 11.83 -4.76
CA ASN A 127 -15.26 10.98 -3.62
C ASN A 127 -14.30 9.83 -3.99
N LEU A 128 -13.42 10.07 -4.97
CA LEU A 128 -12.38 9.14 -5.41
C LEU A 128 -11.01 9.56 -4.87
N HIS A 129 -10.19 8.59 -4.50
CA HIS A 129 -8.79 8.80 -4.16
C HIS A 129 -7.98 9.26 -5.37
N HIS A 130 -7.02 10.14 -5.12
CA HIS A 130 -6.11 10.65 -6.13
C HIS A 130 -5.05 9.60 -6.50
N ILE A 131 -4.66 9.60 -7.76
CA ILE A 131 -3.66 8.68 -8.31
C ILE A 131 -2.37 9.43 -8.64
N LYS A 132 -1.24 8.89 -8.20
CA LYS A 132 0.10 9.31 -8.66
C LYS A 132 0.73 8.24 -9.53
N ILE A 133 1.46 8.67 -10.56
CA ILE A 133 2.14 7.77 -11.49
C ILE A 133 3.64 7.97 -11.38
N ILE A 134 4.34 6.89 -10.99
CA ILE A 134 5.80 6.83 -10.95
C ILE A 134 6.30 6.09 -12.18
N ASN A 135 7.08 6.76 -13.02
CA ASN A 135 7.68 6.15 -14.20
C ASN A 135 8.90 5.30 -13.81
N LYS A 136 9.09 4.15 -14.46
CA LYS A 136 10.24 3.25 -14.22
C LYS A 136 11.57 3.82 -14.73
N THR A 137 11.51 4.80 -15.63
CA THR A 137 12.71 5.42 -16.22
C THR A 137 13.26 6.48 -15.27
N LYS A 138 14.54 6.37 -14.88
CA LYS A 138 15.21 7.23 -13.88
C LYS A 138 15.09 8.74 -14.14
N ASN A 139 14.80 9.17 -15.37
CA ASN A 139 14.77 10.59 -15.76
C ASN A 139 13.36 11.21 -15.85
N LYS A 140 12.29 10.44 -15.59
CA LYS A 140 10.92 10.98 -15.63
C LYS A 140 10.40 11.16 -14.21
N ARG A 141 10.15 12.42 -13.82
CA ARG A 141 9.58 12.75 -12.51
C ARG A 141 8.21 12.07 -12.34
N PRO A 142 7.87 11.62 -11.12
CA PRO A 142 6.50 11.27 -10.79
C PRO A 142 5.57 12.43 -11.12
N TRP A 143 4.39 12.12 -11.62
CA TRP A 143 3.38 13.12 -11.89
C TRP A 143 2.06 12.70 -11.24
N ASP A 144 1.33 13.70 -10.77
CA ASP A 144 0.03 13.52 -10.12
C ASP A 144 -1.04 13.53 -11.22
N LEU A 145 -1.76 12.42 -11.36
CA LEU A 145 -2.93 12.33 -12.23
C LEU A 145 -4.15 12.98 -11.56
N GLY A 146 -4.15 13.06 -10.23
CA GLY A 146 -5.29 13.53 -9.44
C GLY A 146 -6.46 12.56 -9.46
N CYS A 147 -7.68 13.10 -9.44
CA CYS A 147 -8.92 12.32 -9.51
C CYS A 147 -9.08 11.71 -10.90
N PRO A 148 -9.22 10.37 -11.03
CA PRO A 148 -9.38 9.73 -12.34
C PRO A 148 -10.64 10.18 -13.10
N GLN A 149 -11.71 10.53 -12.39
CA GLN A 149 -12.95 11.02 -12.98
C GLN A 149 -12.80 12.45 -13.51
N CYS A 150 -12.25 13.39 -12.72
CA CYS A 150 -11.96 14.75 -13.20
C CYS A 150 -11.05 14.73 -14.43
N ASN A 151 -9.98 13.93 -14.38
CA ASN A 151 -9.05 13.80 -15.50
C ASN A 151 -9.75 13.24 -16.76
N PHE A 152 -10.68 12.30 -16.59
CA PHE A 152 -11.47 11.77 -17.69
C PHE A 152 -12.42 12.82 -18.29
N GLU A 153 -13.12 13.59 -17.46
CA GLU A 153 -14.01 14.68 -17.89
C GLU A 153 -13.24 15.77 -18.66
N GLU A 154 -12.04 16.15 -18.20
CA GLU A 154 -11.17 17.09 -18.89
C GLU A 154 -10.68 16.57 -20.24
N TRP A 155 -10.35 15.27 -20.32
CA TRP A 155 -9.95 14.63 -21.57
C TRP A 155 -11.09 14.63 -22.59
N GLN A 156 -12.32 14.30 -22.16
CA GLN A 156 -13.49 14.28 -23.05
C GLN A 156 -13.79 15.67 -23.65
N LYS A 157 -13.70 16.74 -22.85
CA LYS A 157 -13.90 18.12 -23.33
C LYS A 157 -12.91 18.49 -24.44
N LYS A 158 -11.62 18.17 -24.24
CA LYS A 158 -10.56 18.46 -25.22
C LYS A 158 -10.75 17.71 -26.53
N GLU A 159 -11.25 16.48 -26.48
CA GLU A 159 -11.52 15.72 -27.71
C GLU A 159 -12.71 16.31 -28.49
N GLN A 160 -13.76 16.75 -27.79
CA GLN A 160 -14.92 17.40 -28.40
C GLN A 160 -14.55 18.71 -29.10
N GLU A 161 -13.68 19.53 -28.50
CA GLU A 161 -13.18 20.78 -29.09
C GLU A 161 -12.39 20.54 -30.39
N LYS A 162 -11.57 19.48 -30.44
CA LYS A 162 -10.80 19.12 -31.65
C LYS A 162 -11.71 18.67 -32.79
N THR A 163 -12.77 17.94 -32.49
CA THR A 163 -13.74 17.49 -33.51
C THR A 163 -14.60 18.61 -34.07
N GLN A 164 -14.70 19.77 -33.40
CA GLN A 164 -15.45 20.94 -33.88
C GLN A 164 -14.59 21.92 -34.69
N THR A 165 -13.26 21.77 -34.69
CA THR A 165 -12.31 22.65 -35.38
C THR A 165 -11.72 22.04 -36.66
N THR A 166 -12.23 20.89 -37.11
CA THR A 166 -11.86 20.22 -38.38
C THR A 166 -13.07 20.13 -39.29
#